data_AF-A0A9K3II95-F1
#
_entry.id   AF-A0A9K3II95-F1
#
_cell.length_a   1.000
_cell.length_b   1.000
_cell.length_c   1.000
_cell.angle_alpha   90.00
_cell.angle_beta   90.00
_cell.angle_gamma   90.00
#
_symmetry.space_group_name_H-M   'P 1'
#
loop_
_entity.id
_entity.type
_entity.pdbx_description
1 polymer ?
#
loop_
_entity_poly.entity_id
_entity_poly.type
_entity_poly.pdbx_seq_one_letter_code
_entity_poly.pdbx_strand_id
1 'polypeptide(L)'
;MAVIWNPAIRKFVAVSVRNLTFRTVLGFGVCRETADPKIVKITCKDDREDVESVVEVFTLSSRAWRNPGTNLPRKTIKLGLFGSQVVDGCLYWLATDRITTDGGFSFSNIIISFDMTSEEFREVNLPDDLSRLRGTKLSLSKVRESLVVVEDVGHGVEAIWMMDDGVSKSFTKLFTVNFNTPPAQVRRFRGFRKTGEPIIEVVQHNLHGQLVVY
;
A
#
# COMPACT_ATOMS: atom_id res chain seq x y z
N MET A 1 -17.41 10.37 -6.15
CA MET A 1 -18.15 10.12 -4.90
C MET A 1 -17.59 8.88 -4.23
N ALA A 2 -17.46 8.86 -2.91
CA ALA A 2 -17.10 7.67 -2.13
C ALA A 2 -18.23 7.33 -1.16
N VAL A 3 -18.28 6.09 -0.68
CA VAL A 3 -19.27 5.64 0.31
C VAL A 3 -18.53 5.01 1.47
N ILE A 4 -18.73 5.56 2.67
CA ILE A 4 -18.33 4.89 3.91
C ILE A 4 -19.50 4.00 4.30
N TRP A 5 -19.29 2.69 4.31
CA TRP A 5 -20.32 1.71 4.65
C TRP A 5 -19.90 0.91 5.87
N ASN A 6 -20.79 0.83 6.86
CA ASN A 6 -20.69 -0.12 7.95
C ASN A 6 -21.73 -1.24 7.72
N PRO A 7 -21.30 -2.42 7.22
CA PRO A 7 -22.20 -3.53 6.93
C PRO A 7 -22.87 -4.11 8.17
N ALA A 8 -22.20 -4.09 9.33
CA ALA A 8 -22.71 -4.69 10.57
C ALA A 8 -24.00 -4.01 11.06
N ILE A 9 -24.09 -2.68 10.89
CA ILE A 9 -25.29 -1.91 11.22
C ILE A 9 -26.09 -1.48 9.98
N ARG A 10 -25.67 -1.93 8.78
CA ARG A 10 -26.29 -1.61 7.48
C ARG A 10 -26.48 -0.11 7.22
N LYS A 11 -25.57 0.73 7.72
CA LYS A 11 -25.61 2.19 7.49
C LYS A 11 -24.47 2.62 6.60
N PHE A 12 -24.74 3.59 5.74
CA PHE A 12 -23.74 4.21 4.89
C PHE A 12 -23.84 5.73 4.92
N VAL A 13 -22.73 6.37 4.59
CA VAL A 13 -22.65 7.81 4.38
C VAL A 13 -21.96 8.06 3.05
N ALA A 14 -22.62 8.82 2.17
CA ALA A 14 -22.04 9.27 0.92
C ALA A 14 -21.11 10.47 1.19
N VAL A 15 -19.92 10.42 0.62
CA VAL A 15 -18.89 11.45 0.75
C VAL A 15 -18.59 12.02 -0.62
N SER A 16 -18.75 13.34 -0.76
CA SER A 16 -18.31 14.07 -1.93
C SER A 16 -16.78 14.16 -1.90
N VAL A 17 -16.12 13.39 -2.76
CA VAL A 17 -14.68 13.50 -3.01
C VAL A 17 -14.47 14.37 -4.25
N ARG A 18 -13.98 15.59 -4.05
CA ARG A 18 -13.73 16.57 -5.12
C ARG A 18 -12.26 16.53 -5.56
N ASN A 19 -12.02 17.02 -6.77
CA ASN A 19 -10.69 17.19 -7.36
C ASN A 19 -9.89 15.87 -7.46
N LEU A 20 -10.57 14.77 -7.82
CA LEU A 20 -9.89 13.52 -8.13
C LEU A 20 -9.13 13.68 -9.45
N THR A 21 -7.84 13.40 -9.41
CA THR A 21 -6.96 13.37 -10.57
C THR A 21 -6.35 11.99 -10.74
N PHE A 22 -5.69 11.73 -11.86
CA PHE A 22 -4.91 10.50 -12.06
C PHE A 22 -3.72 10.38 -11.10
N ARG A 23 -3.40 11.43 -10.33
CA ARG A 23 -2.35 11.46 -9.29
C ARG A 23 -2.91 11.47 -7.87
N THR A 24 -4.21 11.22 -7.71
CA THR A 24 -4.86 11.19 -6.40
C THR A 24 -4.82 9.78 -5.83
N VAL A 25 -4.29 9.67 -4.62
CA VAL A 25 -4.29 8.46 -3.81
C VAL A 25 -5.29 8.62 -2.67
N LEU A 26 -6.04 7.55 -2.40
CA LEU A 26 -6.99 7.48 -1.31
C LEU A 26 -6.57 6.41 -0.30
N GLY A 27 -6.90 6.63 0.96
CA GLY A 27 -6.87 5.62 2.00
C GLY A 27 -8.08 5.79 2.91
N PHE A 28 -8.60 4.69 3.44
CA PHE A 28 -9.70 4.68 4.39
C PHE A 28 -9.27 3.91 5.62
N GLY A 29 -9.55 4.43 6.80
CA GLY A 29 -9.30 3.74 8.06
C GLY A 29 -10.14 4.32 9.19
N VAL A 30 -9.93 3.81 10.40
CA VAL A 30 -10.64 4.26 11.60
C VAL A 30 -9.61 4.74 12.62
N CYS A 31 -9.79 5.94 13.15
CA CYS A 31 -8.99 6.44 14.27
C CYS A 31 -9.25 5.56 15.50
N ARG A 32 -8.19 5.12 16.15
CA ARG A 32 -8.29 4.09 17.20
C ARG A 32 -8.80 4.66 18.52
N GLU A 33 -8.41 5.89 18.81
CA GLU A 33 -8.79 6.57 20.04
C GLU A 33 -10.23 7.08 19.98
N THR A 34 -10.66 7.59 18.82
CA THR A 34 -11.98 8.22 18.68
C THR A 34 -13.02 7.32 18.02
N ALA A 35 -12.61 6.16 17.49
CA ALA A 35 -13.40 5.28 16.63
C ALA A 35 -13.98 5.97 15.38
N ASP A 36 -13.49 7.16 15.03
CA ASP A 36 -14.01 7.97 13.94
C ASP A 36 -13.44 7.50 12.59
N PRO A 37 -14.28 7.06 11.64
CA PRO A 37 -13.82 6.73 10.30
C PRO A 37 -13.28 7.96 9.58
N LYS A 38 -12.13 7.81 8.93
CA LYS A 38 -11.52 8.88 8.12
C LYS A 38 -11.18 8.39 6.73
N ILE A 39 -11.23 9.32 5.78
CA ILE A 39 -10.68 9.14 4.44
C ILE A 39 -9.52 10.11 4.29
N VAL A 40 -8.35 9.59 3.94
CA VAL A 40 -7.17 10.38 3.59
C VAL A 40 -7.12 10.47 2.06
N LYS A 41 -6.99 11.69 1.55
CA LYS A 41 -6.83 11.98 0.13
C LYS A 41 -5.53 12.74 -0.06
N ILE A 42 -4.67 12.21 -0.91
CA ILE A 42 -3.37 12.81 -1.22
C ILE A 42 -3.34 13.06 -2.71
N THR A 43 -3.15 14.31 -3.11
CA THR A 43 -3.01 14.67 -4.53
C THR A 43 -1.54 14.96 -4.80
N CYS A 44 -0.86 14.00 -5.42
CA CYS A 44 0.55 14.13 -5.77
C CYS A 44 0.72 15.09 -6.95
N LYS A 45 1.64 16.04 -6.85
CA LYS A 45 1.94 16.99 -7.94
C LYS A 45 3.01 16.44 -8.90
N ASP A 46 3.08 17.04 -10.09
CA ASP A 46 4.01 16.63 -11.16
C ASP A 46 5.47 16.86 -10.76
N ASP A 47 6.39 16.11 -11.37
CA ASP A 47 7.85 16.20 -11.12
C ASP A 47 8.44 17.52 -11.62
N ARG A 48 7.70 18.23 -12.47
CA ARG A 48 8.10 19.53 -13.02
C ARG A 48 7.78 20.69 -12.09
N GLU A 49 7.02 20.45 -11.03
CA GLU A 49 6.60 21.47 -10.07
C GLU A 49 7.31 21.25 -8.73
N ASP A 50 8.01 22.27 -8.23
CA ASP A 50 8.60 22.26 -6.87
C ASP A 50 7.54 22.52 -5.78
N VAL A 51 6.38 21.89 -5.92
CA VAL A 51 5.22 22.13 -5.07
C VAL A 51 4.84 20.86 -4.33
N GLU A 52 4.50 21.02 -3.06
CA GLU A 52 4.15 19.90 -2.17
C GLU A 52 2.84 19.23 -2.58
N SER A 53 2.74 17.94 -2.27
CA SER A 53 1.49 17.18 -2.43
C SER A 53 0.44 17.73 -1.47
N VAL A 54 -0.81 17.82 -1.93
CA VAL A 54 -1.91 18.31 -1.10
C VAL A 54 -2.52 17.15 -0.33
N VAL A 55 -2.54 17.25 1.00
CA VAL A 55 -3.15 16.27 1.89
C VAL A 55 -4.47 16.82 2.43
N GLU A 56 -5.52 16.03 2.32
CA GLU A 56 -6.84 16.34 2.89
C GLU A 56 -7.34 15.10 3.64
N VAL A 57 -7.90 15.32 4.83
CA VAL A 57 -8.52 14.30 5.67
C VAL A 57 -9.98 14.63 5.85
N PHE A 58 -10.85 13.68 5.49
CA PHE A 58 -12.26 13.70 5.84
C PHE A 58 -12.46 12.93 7.13
N THR A 59 -13.23 13.47 8.07
CA THR A 59 -13.69 12.71 9.23
C THR A 59 -15.21 12.57 9.24
N LEU A 60 -15.71 11.41 9.63
CA LEU A 60 -17.14 11.14 9.60
C LEU A 60 -17.89 11.98 10.64
N SER A 61 -17.28 12.21 11.81
CA SER A 61 -17.84 13.07 12.88
C SER A 61 -18.11 14.50 12.43
N SER A 62 -17.15 15.13 11.74
CA SER A 62 -17.26 16.52 11.26
C SER A 62 -17.99 16.62 9.91
N ARG A 63 -18.01 15.54 9.14
CA ARG A 63 -18.49 15.48 7.75
C ARG A 63 -17.81 16.51 6.83
N ALA A 64 -16.58 16.89 7.15
CA ALA A 64 -15.83 17.89 6.41
C ALA A 64 -14.45 17.35 6.03
N TRP A 65 -13.95 17.85 4.90
CA TRP A 65 -12.54 17.74 4.53
C TRP A 65 -11.77 18.87 5.18
N ARG A 66 -10.56 18.58 5.66
CA ARG A 66 -9.61 19.59 6.12
C ARG A 66 -8.18 19.18 5.78
N ASN A 67 -7.28 20.17 5.73
CA ASN A 67 -5.85 19.91 5.71
C ASN A 67 -5.40 19.59 7.16
N PRO A 68 -4.64 18.50 7.38
CA PRO A 68 -4.17 18.13 8.73
C PRO A 68 -2.96 18.95 9.22
N GLY A 69 -2.40 19.84 8.40
CA GLY A 69 -1.17 20.57 8.69
C GLY A 69 0.11 19.73 8.47
N THR A 70 -0.03 18.47 8.07
CA THR A 70 1.06 17.53 7.81
C THR A 70 1.16 17.21 6.32
N ASN A 71 2.40 16.99 5.86
CA ASN A 71 2.73 16.68 4.47
C ASN A 71 3.55 15.38 4.40
N LEU A 72 3.76 14.89 3.18
CA LEU A 72 4.69 13.79 2.94
C LEU A 72 6.09 14.15 3.47
N PRO A 73 6.87 13.17 3.97
CA PRO A 73 8.18 13.44 4.57
C PRO A 73 9.16 14.17 3.64
N ARG A 74 9.07 13.91 2.32
CA ARG A 74 9.91 14.55 1.30
C ARG A 74 9.13 14.80 0.02
N LYS A 75 9.46 15.87 -0.70
CA LYS A 75 8.83 16.24 -2.00
C LYS A 75 9.10 15.24 -3.12
N THR A 76 10.21 14.51 -3.03
CA THR A 76 10.66 13.51 -4.01
C THR A 76 9.88 12.21 -3.97
N ILE A 77 9.10 12.00 -2.90
CA ILE A 77 8.31 10.78 -2.69
C ILE A 77 7.05 10.82 -3.56
N LYS A 78 6.84 9.76 -4.33
CA LYS A 78 5.63 9.53 -5.12
C LYS A 78 4.93 8.28 -4.65
N LEU A 79 3.68 8.44 -4.21
CA LEU A 79 2.85 7.33 -3.80
C LEU A 79 2.38 6.53 -5.01
N GLY A 80 2.38 5.21 -4.88
CA GLY A 80 1.76 4.31 -5.83
C GLY A 80 0.26 4.54 -5.88
N LEU A 81 -0.29 4.55 -7.10
CA LEU A 81 -1.72 4.85 -7.33
C LEU A 81 -2.67 3.73 -6.86
N PHE A 82 -2.13 2.55 -6.53
CA PHE A 82 -2.93 1.36 -6.26
C PHE A 82 -2.62 0.78 -4.89
N GLY A 83 -3.70 0.55 -4.12
CA GLY A 83 -3.70 -0.29 -2.93
C GLY A 83 -3.05 0.37 -1.71
N SER A 84 -3.90 0.89 -0.82
CA SER A 84 -3.50 1.17 0.57
C SER A 84 -3.87 -0.02 1.46
N GLN A 85 -3.07 -0.32 2.47
CA GLN A 85 -3.43 -1.27 3.52
C GLN A 85 -3.57 -0.55 4.85
N VAL A 86 -4.53 -0.96 5.68
CA VAL A 86 -4.68 -0.45 7.05
C VAL A 86 -4.25 -1.53 8.02
N VAL A 87 -3.15 -1.29 8.71
CA VAL A 87 -2.65 -2.19 9.75
C VAL A 87 -2.50 -1.38 11.01
N ASP A 88 -3.08 -1.88 12.08
CA ASP A 88 -2.90 -1.26 13.39
C ASP A 88 -3.24 0.25 13.39
N GLY A 89 -4.35 0.63 12.75
CA GLY A 89 -4.81 2.03 12.66
C GLY A 89 -3.87 2.97 11.88
N CYS A 90 -2.87 2.44 11.19
CA CYS A 90 -2.03 3.18 10.26
C CYS A 90 -2.38 2.78 8.82
N LEU A 91 -2.48 3.75 7.93
CA LEU A 91 -2.52 3.52 6.50
C LEU A 91 -1.11 3.32 5.96
N TYR A 92 -0.95 2.45 4.97
CA TYR A 92 0.31 2.16 4.31
C TYR A 92 0.13 2.19 2.80
N TRP A 93 1.04 2.88 2.11
CA TRP A 93 1.15 2.91 0.65
C TRP A 93 2.56 2.56 0.22
N LEU A 94 2.69 1.82 -0.87
CA LEU A 94 3.95 1.76 -1.59
C LEU A 94 4.24 3.11 -2.22
N ALA A 95 5.51 3.49 -2.24
CA ALA A 95 5.97 4.71 -2.84
C ALA A 95 7.36 4.53 -3.45
N THR A 96 7.70 5.42 -4.36
CA THR A 96 9.05 5.54 -4.92
C THR A 96 9.62 6.88 -4.53
N ASP A 97 10.86 6.89 -4.07
CA ASP A 97 11.63 8.10 -3.81
C ASP A 97 12.68 8.30 -4.88
N ARG A 98 12.70 9.49 -5.48
CA ARG A 98 13.69 9.88 -6.48
C ARG A 98 14.92 10.46 -5.78
N ILE A 99 16.05 9.78 -5.91
CA ILE A 99 17.31 10.15 -5.28
C ILE A 99 18.26 10.68 -6.36
N THR A 100 18.68 11.94 -6.23
CA THR A 100 19.70 12.54 -7.11
C THR A 100 21.08 12.04 -6.72
N THR A 101 21.87 11.62 -7.70
CA THR A 101 23.25 11.12 -7.50
C THR A 101 24.19 11.77 -8.50
N ASP A 102 25.50 11.76 -8.21
CA ASP A 102 26.56 12.27 -9.10
C ASP A 102 26.62 11.42 -10.38
N GLY A 103 25.80 11.78 -11.39
CA GLY A 103 25.62 11.01 -12.62
C GLY A 103 24.16 10.82 -13.06
N GLY A 104 23.17 11.31 -12.32
CA GLY A 104 21.77 11.28 -12.72
C GLY A 104 20.79 11.13 -11.56
N PHE A 105 19.81 10.25 -11.72
CA PHE A 105 18.82 9.94 -10.69
C PHE A 105 18.62 8.43 -10.57
N SER A 106 18.38 8.00 -9.33
CA SER A 106 17.96 6.65 -8.99
C SER A 106 16.58 6.69 -8.33
N PHE A 107 15.92 5.54 -8.27
CA PHE A 107 14.67 5.39 -7.54
C PHE A 107 14.83 4.32 -6.49
N SER A 108 14.27 4.57 -5.31
CA SER A 108 14.18 3.60 -4.22
C SER A 108 12.71 3.34 -3.89
N ASN A 109 12.34 2.07 -3.76
CA ASN A 109 11.01 1.71 -3.25
C ASN A 109 11.00 1.86 -1.72
N ILE A 110 9.97 2.52 -1.20
CA ILE A 110 9.73 2.71 0.22
C ILE A 110 8.26 2.48 0.54
N ILE A 111 7.92 2.39 1.81
CA ILE A 111 6.53 2.46 2.27
C ILE A 111 6.34 3.78 3.00
N ILE A 112 5.24 4.45 2.70
CA ILE A 112 4.76 5.60 3.48
C ILE A 112 3.60 5.14 4.34
N SER A 113 3.69 5.46 5.62
CA SER A 113 2.63 5.26 6.59
C SER A 113 1.99 6.59 6.99
N PHE A 114 0.70 6.55 7.33
CA PHE A 114 -0.03 7.65 7.93
C PHE A 114 -0.80 7.15 9.15
N ASP A 115 -0.51 7.73 10.31
CA ASP A 115 -1.18 7.40 11.57
C ASP A 115 -2.56 8.05 11.61
N MET A 116 -3.63 7.26 11.79
CA MET A 116 -5.00 7.78 11.75
C MET A 116 -5.38 8.55 13.01
N THR A 117 -4.61 8.43 14.08
CA THR A 117 -4.79 9.15 15.34
C THR A 117 -4.02 10.47 15.31
N SER A 118 -2.70 10.42 15.13
CA SER A 118 -1.86 11.63 15.14
C SER A 118 -1.89 12.42 13.84
N GLU A 119 -2.35 11.80 12.74
CA GLU A 119 -2.37 12.37 11.39
C GLU A 119 -0.97 12.74 10.86
N GLU A 120 0.04 11.99 11.28
CA GLU A 120 1.43 12.15 10.86
C GLU A 120 1.86 11.10 9.84
N PHE A 121 2.71 11.53 8.91
CA PHE A 121 3.37 10.62 7.96
C PHE A 121 4.69 10.09 8.53
N ARG A 122 4.99 8.82 8.26
CA ARG A 122 6.30 8.22 8.57
C ARG A 122 6.76 7.31 7.45
N GLU A 123 8.07 7.28 7.23
CA GLU A 123 8.71 6.36 6.31
C GLU A 123 8.90 4.99 6.97
N VAL A 124 8.70 3.94 6.19
CA VAL A 124 9.00 2.57 6.56
C VAL A 124 9.91 2.00 5.48
N ASN A 125 11.15 1.71 5.89
CA ASN A 125 12.18 1.22 4.99
C ASN A 125 11.89 -0.23 4.60
N LEU A 126 12.00 -0.51 3.30
CA LEU A 126 12.00 -1.87 2.80
C LEU A 126 13.42 -2.47 2.93
N PRO A 127 13.55 -3.81 3.00
CA PRO A 127 14.82 -4.50 2.79
C PRO A 127 15.53 -4.03 1.52
N ASP A 128 16.87 -4.04 1.52
CA ASP A 128 17.69 -3.66 0.36
C ASP A 128 17.29 -4.42 -0.92
N ASP A 129 16.96 -5.71 -0.78
CA ASP A 129 16.47 -6.57 -1.85
C ASP A 129 15.25 -5.98 -2.56
N LEU A 130 14.34 -5.33 -1.82
CA LEU A 130 13.09 -4.78 -2.34
C LEU A 130 13.23 -3.30 -2.73
N SER A 131 14.00 -2.54 -1.96
CA SER A 131 14.15 -1.09 -2.16
C SER A 131 14.82 -0.76 -3.49
N ARG A 132 15.72 -1.63 -3.97
CA ARG A 132 16.52 -1.40 -5.19
C ARG A 132 15.91 -2.00 -6.47
N LEU A 133 14.79 -2.72 -6.37
CA LEU A 133 14.17 -3.37 -7.52
C LEU A 133 13.76 -2.37 -8.58
N ARG A 134 14.13 -2.67 -9.83
CA ARG A 134 13.72 -1.91 -11.01
C ARG A 134 12.93 -2.83 -11.94
N GLY A 135 11.75 -2.40 -12.36
CA GLY A 135 10.89 -3.15 -13.29
C GLY A 135 10.04 -4.26 -12.67
N THR A 136 10.30 -4.64 -11.41
CA THR A 136 9.46 -5.55 -10.61
C THR A 136 8.24 -4.81 -10.05
N LYS A 137 7.09 -5.49 -9.94
CA LYS A 137 5.88 -4.92 -9.33
C LYS A 137 5.81 -5.33 -7.87
N LEU A 138 5.91 -4.34 -6.98
CA LEU A 138 5.57 -4.53 -5.57
C LEU A 138 4.07 -4.30 -5.36
N SER A 139 3.47 -5.08 -4.47
CA SER A 139 2.10 -4.84 -4.00
C SER A 139 2.01 -5.02 -2.49
N LEU A 140 1.08 -4.31 -1.87
CA LEU A 140 0.79 -4.46 -0.43
C LEU A 140 -0.43 -5.34 -0.22
N SER A 141 -0.33 -6.20 0.78
CA SER A 141 -1.43 -6.98 1.32
C SER A 141 -1.42 -6.90 2.85
N LYS A 142 -2.46 -7.48 3.46
CA LYS A 142 -2.63 -7.54 4.89
C LYS A 142 -2.94 -8.97 5.30
N VAL A 143 -2.29 -9.44 6.35
CA VAL A 143 -2.57 -10.72 7.00
C VAL A 143 -2.78 -10.46 8.46
N ARG A 144 -4.00 -10.69 8.96
CA ARG A 144 -4.35 -10.37 10.35
C ARG A 144 -3.95 -8.91 10.61
N GLU A 145 -3.13 -8.61 11.61
CA GLU A 145 -2.63 -7.25 11.86
C GLU A 145 -1.16 -7.05 11.45
N SER A 146 -0.72 -7.75 10.40
CA SER A 146 0.61 -7.59 9.83
C SER A 146 0.53 -7.12 8.38
N LEU A 147 1.42 -6.20 8.02
CA LEU A 147 1.58 -5.72 6.65
C LEU A 147 2.40 -6.73 5.85
N VAL A 148 2.00 -7.00 4.61
CA VAL A 148 2.74 -7.88 3.71
C VAL A 148 3.11 -7.15 2.44
N VAL A 149 4.36 -7.34 2.00
CA VAL A 149 4.87 -6.87 0.70
C VAL A 149 5.06 -8.09 -0.18
N VAL A 150 4.44 -8.06 -1.35
CA VAL A 150 4.53 -9.11 -2.35
C VAL A 150 5.34 -8.60 -3.52
N GLU A 151 6.40 -9.34 -3.85
CA GLU A 151 7.25 -9.13 -5.00
C GLU A 151 6.74 -9.98 -6.17
N ASP A 152 6.36 -9.34 -7.28
CA ASP A 152 5.86 -9.99 -8.50
C ASP A 152 6.74 -9.63 -9.70
N VAL A 153 7.33 -10.65 -10.31
CA VAL A 153 8.14 -10.54 -11.53
C VAL A 153 7.37 -11.21 -12.65
N GLY A 154 6.87 -10.42 -13.62
CA GLY A 154 6.40 -10.81 -14.97
C GLY A 154 5.54 -12.08 -15.16
N HIS A 155 6.08 -13.22 -14.73
CA HIS A 155 5.55 -14.57 -14.72
C HIS A 155 4.94 -14.99 -13.36
N GLY A 156 5.13 -14.20 -12.30
CA GLY A 156 4.40 -14.35 -11.04
C GLY A 156 5.13 -13.91 -9.78
N VAL A 157 4.50 -14.21 -8.65
CA VAL A 157 5.03 -13.95 -7.31
C VAL A 157 6.38 -14.63 -7.12
N GLU A 158 7.38 -13.85 -6.73
CA GLU A 158 8.74 -14.33 -6.42
C GLU A 158 8.93 -14.48 -4.92
N ALA A 159 8.61 -13.44 -4.15
CA ALA A 159 8.79 -13.43 -2.71
C ALA A 159 7.65 -12.75 -1.98
N ILE A 160 7.42 -13.22 -0.75
CA ILE A 160 6.44 -12.66 0.18
C ILE A 160 7.18 -12.26 1.44
N TRP A 161 7.06 -11.00 1.81
CA TRP A 161 7.71 -10.41 2.98
C TRP A 161 6.66 -9.89 3.95
N MET A 162 6.83 -10.13 5.23
CA MET A 162 5.93 -9.66 6.28
C MET A 162 6.64 -8.66 7.17
N MET A 163 5.97 -7.56 7.48
CA MET A 163 6.43 -6.61 8.48
C MET A 163 6.32 -7.24 9.86
N ASP A 164 7.42 -7.22 10.58
CA ASP A 164 7.51 -7.63 11.97
C ASP A 164 6.67 -6.68 12.84
N ASP A 165 6.09 -7.21 13.92
CA ASP A 165 5.34 -6.45 14.91
C ASP A 165 6.24 -5.73 15.93
N GLY A 166 7.55 -5.97 15.84
CA GLY A 166 8.57 -5.32 16.66
C GLY A 166 8.77 -3.81 16.42
N VAL A 167 9.45 -3.17 17.37
CA VAL A 167 9.69 -1.71 17.43
C VAL A 167 10.38 -1.17 16.16
N SER A 168 11.22 -1.97 15.51
CA SER A 168 12.03 -1.55 14.36
C SER A 168 11.30 -1.61 13.01
N LYS A 169 10.04 -2.08 12.94
CA LYS A 169 9.30 -2.29 11.68
C LYS A 169 10.16 -2.95 10.59
N SER A 170 10.90 -4.01 10.94
CA SER A 170 11.68 -4.80 9.99
C SER A 170 10.79 -5.70 9.14
N PHE A 171 11.34 -6.25 8.05
CA PHE A 171 10.63 -7.22 7.21
C PHE A 171 11.34 -8.56 7.19
N THR A 172 10.57 -9.62 7.32
CA THR A 172 11.05 -11.00 7.22
C THR A 172 10.49 -11.65 5.95
N LYS A 173 11.37 -12.27 5.17
CA LYS A 173 10.98 -13.06 3.99
C LYS A 173 10.32 -14.35 4.47
N LEU A 174 9.02 -14.51 4.20
CA LEU A 174 8.24 -15.69 4.61
C LEU A 174 8.31 -16.80 3.59
N PHE A 175 8.31 -16.44 2.30
CA PHE A 175 8.19 -17.40 1.23
C PHE A 175 8.99 -16.95 0.01
N THR A 176 9.70 -17.89 -0.60
CA THR A 176 10.25 -17.75 -1.95
C THR A 176 9.54 -18.77 -2.82
N VAL A 177 8.87 -18.30 -3.86
CA VAL A 177 8.16 -19.18 -4.77
C VAL A 177 9.15 -19.69 -5.81
N ASN A 178 9.66 -20.91 -5.65
CA ASN A 178 10.62 -21.49 -6.59
C ASN A 178 10.02 -21.62 -8.00
N PHE A 179 10.68 -21.02 -8.99
CA PHE A 179 10.29 -21.01 -10.40
C PHE A 179 10.71 -22.26 -11.18
N ASN A 180 10.98 -23.40 -10.52
CA ASN A 180 11.23 -24.68 -11.22
C ASN A 180 9.98 -25.23 -11.97
N THR A 181 8.96 -24.39 -12.17
CA THR A 181 7.78 -24.69 -12.96
C THR A 181 7.97 -24.33 -14.43
N PRO A 182 7.25 -25.01 -15.33
CA PRO A 182 7.30 -24.73 -16.76
C PRO A 182 7.02 -23.23 -17.03
N PRO A 183 7.69 -22.62 -18.04
CA PRO A 183 7.53 -21.20 -18.42
C PRO A 183 6.09 -20.81 -18.83
N ALA A 184 5.20 -21.79 -18.89
CA ALA A 184 3.79 -21.72 -19.25
C ALA A 184 2.83 -21.42 -18.08
N GLN A 185 3.32 -21.20 -16.86
CA GLN A 185 2.48 -21.00 -15.67
C GLN A 185 2.64 -19.61 -15.07
N VAL A 186 1.52 -18.89 -14.93
CA VAL A 186 1.47 -17.60 -14.24
C VAL A 186 1.01 -17.80 -12.80
N ARG A 187 1.78 -17.31 -11.84
CA ARG A 187 1.46 -17.42 -10.41
C ARG A 187 1.02 -16.08 -9.83
N ARG A 188 -0.21 -15.99 -9.35
CA ARG A 188 -0.76 -14.73 -8.82
C ARG A 188 -1.09 -14.88 -7.34
N PHE A 189 -0.54 -14.00 -6.52
CA PHE A 189 -0.92 -13.93 -5.12
C PHE A 189 -2.40 -13.52 -4.99
N ARG A 190 -3.14 -14.19 -4.09
CA ARG A 190 -4.57 -13.93 -3.86
C ARG A 190 -4.89 -13.52 -2.43
N GLY A 191 -3.97 -13.75 -1.49
CA GLY A 191 -4.20 -13.48 -0.08
C GLY A 191 -3.62 -14.60 0.77
N PHE A 192 -4.13 -14.73 1.98
CA PHE A 192 -3.71 -15.73 2.93
C PHE A 192 -4.90 -16.45 3.53
N ARG A 193 -4.68 -17.69 3.94
CA ARG A 193 -5.59 -18.42 4.81
C ARG A 193 -5.58 -17.84 6.21
N LYS A 194 -6.60 -18.20 7.01
CA LYS A 194 -6.63 -17.90 8.45
C LYS A 194 -5.41 -18.46 9.19
N THR A 195 -4.85 -19.57 8.69
CA THR A 195 -3.64 -20.23 9.21
C THR A 195 -2.36 -19.42 8.96
N GLY A 196 -2.38 -18.42 8.06
CA GLY A 196 -1.18 -17.66 7.67
C GLY A 196 -0.47 -18.20 6.43
N GLU A 197 -1.00 -19.26 5.83
CA GLU A 197 -0.51 -19.85 4.57
C GLU A 197 -0.92 -18.97 3.37
N PRO A 198 -0.01 -18.59 2.46
CA PRO A 198 -0.36 -17.82 1.27
C PRO A 198 -1.20 -18.65 0.29
N ILE A 199 -2.14 -17.99 -0.36
CA ILE A 199 -2.97 -18.54 -1.43
C ILE A 199 -2.44 -17.97 -2.74
N ILE A 200 -1.98 -18.87 -3.62
CA ILE A 200 -1.42 -18.52 -4.93
C ILE A 200 -2.27 -19.20 -6.00
N GLU A 201 -2.77 -18.42 -6.94
CA GLU A 201 -3.42 -18.93 -8.14
C GLU A 201 -2.36 -19.30 -9.18
N VAL A 202 -2.37 -20.54 -9.65
CA VAL A 202 -1.54 -21.03 -10.74
C VAL A 202 -2.41 -21.12 -11.99
N VAL A 203 -2.13 -20.26 -12.97
CA VAL A 203 -2.86 -20.20 -14.25
C VAL A 203 -2.00 -20.85 -15.33
N GLN A 204 -2.53 -21.88 -15.99
CA GLN A 204 -1.91 -22.50 -17.16
C GLN A 204 -2.34 -21.76 -18.45
N HIS A 205 -1.59 -21.93 -19.56
CA HIS A 205 -1.92 -21.34 -20.87
C HIS A 205 -3.37 -21.58 -21.34
N ASN A 206 -4.01 -22.66 -20.87
CA ASN A 206 -5.38 -23.02 -21.23
C ASN A 206 -6.45 -22.23 -20.42
N LEU A 207 -6.05 -21.16 -19.72
CA LEU A 207 -6.90 -20.26 -18.91
C LEU A 207 -7.64 -20.92 -17.73
N HIS A 208 -7.36 -22.19 -17.44
CA HIS A 208 -7.78 -22.81 -16.19
C HIS A 208 -6.80 -22.46 -15.07
N GLY A 209 -7.32 -21.81 -14.03
CA GLY A 209 -6.59 -21.47 -12.81
C GLY A 209 -6.87 -22.49 -11.70
N GLN A 210 -5.82 -22.90 -10.99
CA GLN A 210 -5.93 -23.69 -9.77
C GLN A 210 -5.39 -22.89 -8.60
N LEU A 211 -6.14 -22.85 -7.49
CA LEU A 211 -5.65 -22.28 -6.25
C LEU A 211 -4.76 -23.31 -5.55
N VAL A 212 -3.52 -22.92 -5.29
CA VAL A 212 -2.53 -23.69 -4.54
C VAL A 212 -2.26 -22.96 -3.22
N VAL A 213 -2.11 -23.75 -2.17
CA VAL A 213 -1.83 -23.28 -0.82
C VAL A 213 -0.48 -23.85 -0.43
N TYR A 214 0.36 -22.98 0.10
CA TYR A 214 1.74 -23.30 0.47
C TYR A 214 1.95 -23.16 1.97
#